data_AF-Q4RNU7-F1
#
_entry.id   AF-Q4RNU7-F1
#
_cell.length_a   1.000
_cell.length_b   1.000
_cell.length_c   1.000
_cell.angle_alpha   90.00
_cell.angle_beta   90.00
_cell.angle_gamma   90.00
#
_symmetry.space_group_name_H-M   'P 1'
#
loop_
_entity.id
_entity.type
_entity.pdbx_description
1 polymer ?
#
loop_
_entity_poly.entity_id
_entity_poly.type
_entity_poly.pdbx_seq_one_letter_code
_entity_poly.pdbx_strand_id
1 'polypeptide(L)'
;MAEEKPPVGRVSSMGEVNRPFQFPDLRQVTVLSKADWQRIQHELDQHKPGKETMMEEAKEREVLHQQSVEVVKQWSNTIAVRGAFLKNYKYTNLITPESALLLAEVLKEREAQIDLKQRIRNTNRDVEKRFLDEHVANRDNVRAAEEEKQKAEEEQRQLFLSAKEKMMKLRKDREMELLREAQKHRESIMKDLTVAQREQSEKEQRARAARQQTRDDLEAKREADRIFTERQRSKARQVKEDRRTLQDFNAALMAERGAKREQLRKEERELEKRNAALMAEEARRFHQYSQQVIRAAAEGQRSVIPLCKAAREASGCDPVCGGVRAVYLVQDQTGAQMPQYVSEVTQEMKKLNQAVDIGAGKKRLGFSW
;
A
#
# COMPACT_ATOMS: atom_id res chain seq x y z
N MET A 1 16.79 101.55 70.08
CA MET A 1 15.42 101.32 70.63
C MET A 1 14.44 101.53 69.48
N ALA A 2 13.47 100.68 69.21
CA ALA A 2 13.20 99.32 69.73
C ALA A 2 12.35 98.55 68.66
N GLU A 3 12.43 97.21 68.56
CA GLU A 3 11.46 96.20 69.05
C GLU A 3 10.71 95.44 67.93
N GLU A 4 9.68 94.64 68.24
CA GLU A 4 9.37 93.34 67.58
C GLU A 4 8.16 93.24 66.60
N LYS A 5 8.16 92.10 65.87
CA LYS A 5 7.12 91.19 65.29
C LYS A 5 5.63 91.24 65.78
N PRO A 6 4.66 90.41 65.25
CA PRO A 6 4.67 89.46 64.11
C PRO A 6 3.70 89.89 62.96
N PRO A 7 2.47 89.38 62.63
CA PRO A 7 1.65 88.19 63.01
C PRO A 7 1.58 87.07 61.90
N VAL A 8 0.57 86.17 61.90
CA VAL A 8 0.47 84.96 61.02
C VAL A 8 -0.97 84.57 60.58
N GLY A 9 -1.18 84.23 59.29
CA GLY A 9 -1.90 83.01 58.80
C GLY A 9 -3.43 82.96 58.52
N ARG A 10 -3.82 82.21 57.46
CA ARG A 10 -5.07 81.39 57.32
C ARG A 10 -4.94 80.34 56.18
N VAL A 11 -5.81 79.31 56.13
CA VAL A 11 -5.67 78.06 55.33
C VAL A 11 -7.02 77.52 54.80
N SER A 12 -7.07 76.91 53.59
CA SER A 12 -7.92 75.76 53.11
C SER A 12 -7.70 75.51 51.61
N SER A 13 -7.40 74.30 51.10
CA SER A 13 -8.31 73.16 50.74
C SER A 13 -9.18 73.42 49.48
N MET A 14 -9.49 72.49 48.54
CA MET A 14 -9.35 71.00 48.47
C MET A 14 -9.49 70.50 47.00
N GLY A 15 -9.07 69.26 46.63
CA GLY A 15 -9.44 68.60 45.34
C GLY A 15 -8.46 67.55 44.75
N GLU A 16 -8.97 66.50 44.10
CA GLU A 16 -8.22 65.32 43.59
C GLU A 16 -8.08 65.25 42.06
N VAL A 17 -7.00 64.65 41.51
CA VAL A 17 -7.03 63.82 40.28
C VAL A 17 -5.91 62.74 40.30
N ASN A 18 -6.23 61.54 39.83
CA ASN A 18 -5.28 60.43 39.57
C ASN A 18 -4.05 60.79 38.71
N ARG A 19 -2.90 60.18 39.01
CA ARG A 19 -1.83 59.88 38.03
C ARG A 19 -1.26 58.47 38.27
N PRO A 20 -1.00 57.67 37.23
CA PRO A 20 -0.40 56.35 37.38
C PRO A 20 1.09 56.45 37.76
N PHE A 21 1.56 55.51 38.58
CA PHE A 21 2.99 55.34 38.84
C PHE A 21 3.71 54.93 37.55
N GLN A 22 4.57 55.80 37.03
CA GLN A 22 5.56 55.43 36.03
C GLN A 22 6.73 54.73 36.74
N PHE A 23 7.10 53.53 36.27
CA PHE A 23 8.37 52.93 36.67
C PHE A 23 9.53 53.79 36.15
N PRO A 24 10.56 54.07 36.97
CA PRO A 24 11.76 54.78 36.51
C PRO A 24 12.43 54.05 35.33
N ASP A 25 12.92 54.81 34.35
CA ASP A 25 13.65 54.26 33.21
C ASP A 25 14.93 53.56 33.69
N LEU A 26 15.01 52.25 33.46
CA LEU A 26 16.13 51.40 33.85
C LEU A 26 17.48 51.83 33.23
N ARG A 27 17.47 52.74 32.25
CA ARG A 27 18.67 53.38 31.67
C ARG A 27 19.34 54.41 32.58
N GLN A 28 18.71 54.83 33.68
CA GLN A 28 19.27 55.78 34.65
C GLN A 28 19.88 55.09 35.89
N VAL A 29 19.96 53.76 35.91
CA VAL A 29 20.56 53.00 37.01
C VAL A 29 22.07 52.82 36.78
N THR A 30 22.90 53.43 37.62
CA THR A 30 24.34 53.17 37.68
C THR A 30 24.60 51.76 38.21
N VAL A 31 24.89 50.82 37.29
CA VAL A 31 25.31 49.46 37.64
C VAL A 31 26.71 49.53 38.25
N LEU A 32 26.79 49.49 39.59
CA LEU A 32 28.05 49.40 40.33
C LEU A 32 28.87 48.21 39.83
N SER A 33 30.17 48.43 39.58
CA SER A 33 31.06 47.34 39.19
C SER A 33 31.24 46.36 40.37
N LYS A 34 31.61 45.10 40.06
CA LYS A 34 31.90 44.12 41.11
C LYS A 34 33.01 44.60 42.06
N ALA A 35 34.00 45.35 41.56
CA ALA A 35 35.07 45.92 42.38
C ALA A 35 34.56 47.04 43.31
N ASP A 36 33.64 47.88 42.84
CA ASP A 36 33.08 48.97 43.64
C ASP A 36 32.09 48.46 44.69
N TRP A 37 31.30 47.44 44.36
CA TRP A 37 30.50 46.72 45.36
C TRP A 37 31.39 46.09 46.44
N GLN A 38 32.50 45.44 46.07
CA GLN A 38 33.44 44.87 47.03
C GLN A 38 34.14 45.93 47.88
N ARG A 39 34.42 47.12 47.34
CA ARG A 39 34.96 48.28 48.07
C ARG A 39 33.96 48.77 49.13
N ILE A 40 32.72 49.04 48.72
CA ILE A 40 31.63 49.47 49.62
C ILE A 40 31.40 48.44 50.72
N GLN A 41 31.40 47.14 50.39
CA GLN A 41 31.20 46.08 51.37
C GLN A 41 32.37 46.02 52.38
N HIS A 42 33.62 46.22 51.94
CA HIS A 42 34.80 46.24 52.80
C HIS A 42 34.82 47.45 53.75
N GLU A 43 34.40 48.63 53.28
CA GLU A 43 34.21 49.83 54.12
C GLU A 43 33.08 49.63 55.15
N LEU A 44 31.98 48.99 54.74
CA LEU A 44 30.82 48.71 55.62
C LEU A 44 31.13 47.67 56.70
N ASP A 45 32.02 46.72 56.43
CA ASP A 45 32.47 45.72 57.41
C ASP A 45 33.60 46.25 58.31
N GLN A 46 34.44 47.19 57.85
CA GLN A 46 35.41 47.90 58.71
C GLN A 46 34.75 48.78 59.77
N HIS A 47 33.57 49.33 59.50
CA HIS A 47 32.84 50.19 60.45
C HIS A 47 31.91 49.45 61.43
N LYS A 48 31.93 48.11 61.44
CA LYS A 48 31.27 47.31 62.48
C LYS A 48 32.28 46.98 63.59
N PRO A 49 32.21 47.60 64.78
CA PRO A 49 33.00 47.12 65.92
C PRO A 49 32.64 45.65 66.20
N GLY A 50 33.65 44.82 66.40
CA GLY A 50 33.46 43.41 66.66
C GLY A 50 32.63 43.18 67.92
N LYS A 51 31.79 42.14 67.93
CA LYS A 51 31.07 41.75 69.16
C LYS A 51 32.04 41.46 70.32
N GLU A 52 33.26 41.04 69.98
CA GLU A 52 34.36 40.79 70.90
C GLU A 52 34.87 42.10 71.53
N THR A 53 35.11 43.16 70.74
CA THR A 53 35.60 44.45 71.30
C THR A 53 34.56 45.10 72.22
N MET A 54 33.26 45.02 71.87
CA MET A 54 32.19 45.45 72.80
C MET A 54 32.13 44.61 74.08
N MET A 55 32.49 43.33 74.01
CA MET A 55 32.52 42.44 75.18
C MET A 55 33.80 42.63 76.02
N GLU A 56 34.87 43.15 75.43
CA GLU A 56 36.08 43.57 76.13
C GLU A 56 35.88 44.93 76.81
N GLU A 57 35.34 45.94 76.11
CA GLU A 57 34.91 47.21 76.73
C GLU A 57 33.95 46.98 77.91
N ALA A 58 33.02 46.01 77.79
CA ALA A 58 32.12 45.66 78.88
C ALA A 58 32.87 45.07 80.09
N LYS A 59 33.85 44.18 79.87
CA LYS A 59 34.71 43.63 80.93
C LYS A 59 35.59 44.70 81.58
N GLU A 60 36.14 45.63 80.79
CA GLU A 60 36.92 46.75 81.33
C GLU A 60 36.07 47.66 82.21
N ARG A 61 34.83 47.97 81.79
CA ARG A 61 33.87 48.74 82.62
C ARG A 61 33.46 47.98 83.88
N GLU A 62 33.28 46.66 83.80
CA GLU A 62 33.01 45.79 84.96
C GLU A 62 34.17 45.82 85.97
N VAL A 63 35.42 45.72 85.49
CA VAL A 63 36.64 45.83 86.32
C VAL A 63 36.79 47.23 86.93
N LEU A 64 36.58 48.30 86.16
CA LEU A 64 36.59 49.68 86.66
C LEU A 64 35.47 49.94 87.67
N HIS A 65 34.29 49.33 87.50
CA HIS A 65 33.21 49.39 88.48
C HIS A 65 33.59 48.67 89.77
N GLN A 66 34.17 47.46 89.69
CA GLN A 66 34.66 46.73 90.86
C GLN A 66 35.77 47.49 91.59
N GLN A 67 36.75 48.06 90.87
CA GLN A 67 37.76 48.96 91.45
C GLN A 67 37.14 50.17 92.15
N SER A 68 36.13 50.79 91.55
CA SER A 68 35.39 51.92 92.15
C SER A 68 34.65 51.51 93.43
N VAL A 69 34.03 50.32 93.44
CA VAL A 69 33.38 49.73 94.62
C VAL A 69 34.40 49.42 95.72
N GLU A 70 35.59 48.91 95.38
CA GLU A 70 36.68 48.70 96.33
C GLU A 70 37.20 50.02 96.93
N VAL A 71 37.35 51.08 96.12
CA VAL A 71 37.72 52.43 96.60
C VAL A 71 36.64 53.00 97.55
N VAL A 72 35.35 52.80 97.25
CA VAL A 72 34.25 53.20 98.13
C VAL A 72 34.27 52.43 99.47
N LYS A 73 34.61 51.14 99.46
CA LYS A 73 34.82 50.35 100.71
C LYS A 73 36.02 50.86 101.52
N GLN A 74 37.07 51.37 100.86
CA GLN A 74 38.28 51.88 101.50
C GLN A 74 38.13 53.31 102.08
N TRP A 75 37.04 54.03 101.77
CA TRP A 75 36.84 55.42 102.20
C TRP A 75 36.47 55.51 103.70
N SER A 76 37.50 55.42 104.53
CA SER A 76 37.42 54.96 105.94
C SER A 76 37.01 56.05 106.94
N ASN A 77 35.91 56.79 106.70
CA ASN A 77 35.43 57.82 107.62
C ASN A 77 33.89 57.98 107.67
N THR A 78 33.42 58.63 108.75
CA THR A 78 32.04 59.11 108.98
C THR A 78 31.00 58.14 109.60
N ILE A 79 31.05 56.82 109.38
CA ILE A 79 30.09 55.91 110.08
C ILE A 79 30.47 55.64 111.54
N ALA A 80 31.76 55.40 111.82
CA ALA A 80 32.24 55.06 113.17
C ALA A 80 31.96 56.15 114.23
N VAL A 81 31.93 57.44 113.82
CA VAL A 81 31.78 58.59 114.72
C VAL A 81 30.35 58.70 115.28
N ARG A 82 29.34 58.15 114.61
CA ARG A 82 27.93 58.16 115.08
C ARG A 82 27.60 57.05 116.09
N GLY A 83 28.43 56.00 116.20
CA GLY A 83 28.19 54.90 117.14
C GLY A 83 28.48 55.22 118.61
N ALA A 84 29.34 56.21 118.88
CA ALA A 84 29.84 56.49 120.23
C ALA A 84 28.95 57.40 121.09
N PHE A 85 28.02 58.16 120.48
CA PHE A 85 27.25 59.21 121.16
C PHE A 85 26.04 58.72 122.00
N LEU A 86 25.74 57.42 122.03
CA LEU A 86 24.52 56.86 122.65
C LEU A 86 24.76 55.90 123.83
N LYS A 87 25.81 56.15 124.64
CA LYS A 87 26.00 55.47 125.94
C LYS A 87 26.29 56.41 127.12
N ASN A 88 25.93 57.70 127.02
CA ASN A 88 26.18 58.67 128.08
C ASN A 88 25.00 59.64 128.36
N TYR A 89 23.76 59.14 128.28
CA TYR A 89 22.54 59.86 128.65
C TYR A 89 21.47 58.91 129.21
N LYS A 90 21.63 58.49 130.47
CA LYS A 90 20.52 57.99 131.32
C LYS A 90 20.86 57.95 132.83
N TYR A 91 21.32 59.09 133.35
CA TYR A 91 21.17 59.37 134.78
C TYR A 91 20.01 60.34 135.01
N THR A 92 19.19 60.00 136.01
CA THR A 92 18.26 60.86 136.77
C THR A 92 17.01 61.51 136.12
N ASN A 93 15.94 61.47 136.93
CA ASN A 93 14.77 62.37 137.01
C ASN A 93 13.52 62.13 136.14
N LEU A 94 12.46 61.75 136.86
CA LEU A 94 11.01 62.01 136.72
C LEU A 94 10.45 62.28 135.31
N ILE A 95 9.56 61.38 134.87
CA ILE A 95 8.70 61.55 133.69
C ILE A 95 7.24 61.28 134.10
N THR A 96 6.32 62.18 133.71
CA THR A 96 4.88 62.13 134.03
C THR A 96 4.08 61.24 133.06
N PRO A 97 2.95 60.64 133.51
CA PRO A 97 2.30 59.54 132.80
C PRO A 97 1.72 59.88 131.41
N GLU A 98 1.35 61.14 131.17
CA GLU A 98 0.75 61.58 129.89
C GLU A 98 1.67 61.32 128.69
N SER A 99 2.99 61.45 128.89
CA SER A 99 4.00 61.20 127.85
C SER A 99 4.08 59.74 127.39
N ALA A 100 3.70 58.78 128.25
CA ALA A 100 3.77 57.36 127.93
C ALA A 100 2.64 56.91 126.98
N LEU A 101 1.46 57.52 127.08
CA LEU A 101 0.32 57.24 126.20
C LEU A 101 0.60 57.71 124.77
N LEU A 102 1.12 58.94 124.62
CA LEU A 102 1.56 59.48 123.32
C LEU A 102 2.63 58.61 122.65
N LEU A 103 3.59 58.07 123.42
CA LEU A 103 4.60 57.18 122.88
C LEU A 103 4.01 55.83 122.44
N ALA A 104 3.07 55.25 123.19
CA ALA A 104 2.41 54.00 122.83
C ALA A 104 1.58 54.13 121.54
N GLU A 105 0.87 55.23 121.36
CA GLU A 105 0.08 55.50 120.15
C GLU A 105 0.96 55.75 118.92
N VAL A 106 2.05 56.51 119.07
CA VAL A 106 3.07 56.70 118.02
C VAL A 106 3.77 55.39 117.65
N LEU A 107 4.03 54.49 118.60
CA LEU A 107 4.60 53.17 118.32
C LEU A 107 3.63 52.29 117.52
N LYS A 108 2.34 52.26 117.91
CA LYS A 108 1.30 51.49 117.22
C LYS A 108 1.09 51.95 115.77
N GLU A 109 1.16 53.26 115.52
CA GLU A 109 1.16 53.84 114.18
C GLU A 109 2.40 53.43 113.37
N ARG A 110 3.59 53.37 114.00
CA ARG A 110 4.80 52.86 113.32
C ARG A 110 4.73 51.38 112.98
N GLU A 111 4.13 50.56 113.84
CA GLU A 111 3.87 49.15 113.55
C GLU A 111 2.91 48.99 112.37
N ALA A 112 1.79 49.73 112.35
CA ALA A 112 0.85 49.74 111.21
C ALA A 112 1.51 50.18 109.89
N GLN A 113 2.39 51.20 109.92
CA GLN A 113 3.16 51.65 108.76
C GLN A 113 4.18 50.59 108.27
N ILE A 114 4.80 49.84 109.19
CA ILE A 114 5.70 48.73 108.85
C ILE A 114 4.91 47.61 108.15
N ASP A 115 3.75 47.24 108.71
CA ASP A 115 2.90 46.17 108.19
C ASP A 115 2.36 46.51 106.79
N LEU A 116 1.87 47.74 106.60
CA LEU A 116 1.44 48.24 105.29
C LEU A 116 2.59 48.22 104.28
N LYS A 117 3.80 48.65 104.68
CA LYS A 117 5.01 48.63 103.84
C LYS A 117 5.55 47.21 103.60
N GLN A 118 5.17 46.20 104.39
CA GLN A 118 5.43 44.79 104.08
C GLN A 118 4.42 44.26 103.08
N ARG A 119 3.12 44.51 103.29
CA ARG A 119 2.04 44.10 102.37
C ARG A 119 2.29 44.63 100.95
N ILE A 120 2.59 45.92 100.80
CA ILE A 120 2.90 46.55 99.49
C ILE A 120 4.13 45.90 98.82
N ARG A 121 5.17 45.53 99.59
CA ARG A 121 6.34 44.83 99.03
C ARG A 121 6.01 43.41 98.58
N ASN A 122 5.18 42.69 99.33
CA ASN A 122 4.78 41.33 98.99
C ASN A 122 3.86 41.33 97.75
N THR A 123 2.87 42.23 97.68
CA THR A 123 2.01 42.36 96.49
C THR A 123 2.81 42.75 95.26
N ASN A 124 3.80 43.64 95.37
CA ASN A 124 4.64 44.02 94.24
C ASN A 124 5.51 42.84 93.78
N ARG A 125 6.14 42.10 94.71
CA ARG A 125 6.90 40.88 94.39
C ARG A 125 6.02 39.80 93.73
N ASP A 126 4.78 39.62 94.18
CA ASP A 126 3.86 38.64 93.59
C ASP A 126 3.40 39.07 92.19
N VAL A 127 3.25 40.37 91.93
CA VAL A 127 2.97 40.91 90.59
C VAL A 127 4.19 40.76 89.67
N GLU A 128 5.39 41.12 90.13
CA GLU A 128 6.66 40.91 89.40
C GLU A 128 6.85 39.43 89.05
N LYS A 129 6.58 38.52 89.98
CA LYS A 129 6.68 37.08 89.74
C LYS A 129 5.66 36.62 88.70
N ARG A 130 4.39 37.01 88.81
CA ARG A 130 3.35 36.67 87.81
C ARG A 130 3.71 37.18 86.42
N PHE A 131 4.25 38.38 86.31
CA PHE A 131 4.69 38.98 85.05
C PHE A 131 5.87 38.21 84.43
N LEU A 132 6.81 37.72 85.25
CA LEU A 132 7.88 36.81 84.81
C LEU A 132 7.34 35.45 84.37
N ASP A 133 6.49 34.82 85.17
CA ASP A 133 5.87 33.53 84.87
C ASP A 133 5.02 33.60 83.57
N GLU A 134 4.27 34.71 83.37
CA GLU A 134 3.50 35.00 82.16
C GLU A 134 4.40 35.23 80.93
N HIS A 135 5.51 35.96 81.07
CA HIS A 135 6.48 36.13 79.98
C HIS A 135 7.16 34.81 79.57
N VAL A 136 7.42 33.91 80.51
CA VAL A 136 7.91 32.55 80.22
C VAL A 136 6.84 31.74 79.50
N ALA A 137 5.60 31.72 80.00
CA ALA A 137 4.49 31.02 79.35
C ALA A 137 4.23 31.54 77.92
N ASN A 138 4.22 32.86 77.71
CA ASN A 138 4.03 33.47 76.39
C ASN A 138 5.20 33.16 75.43
N ARG A 139 6.44 33.14 75.93
CA ARG A 139 7.61 32.72 75.14
C ARG A 139 7.49 31.26 74.69
N ASP A 140 7.02 30.38 75.55
CA ASP A 140 6.92 28.95 75.24
C ASP A 140 5.68 28.63 74.38
N ASN A 141 4.59 29.39 74.52
CA ASN A 141 3.45 29.39 73.59
C ASN A 141 3.87 29.83 72.17
N VAL A 142 4.68 30.90 72.04
CA VAL A 142 5.23 31.32 70.74
C VAL A 142 6.10 30.22 70.14
N ARG A 143 6.99 29.61 70.95
CA ARG A 143 7.85 28.50 70.49
C ARG A 143 7.04 27.29 70.01
N ALA A 144 6.01 26.88 70.74
CA ALA A 144 5.12 25.79 70.33
C ALA A 144 4.41 26.09 69.01
N ALA A 145 3.92 27.32 68.83
CA ALA A 145 3.28 27.76 67.59
C ALA A 145 4.27 27.89 66.40
N GLU A 146 5.55 28.17 66.67
CA GLU A 146 6.62 28.12 65.65
C GLU A 146 6.98 26.67 65.28
N GLU A 147 7.07 25.77 66.26
CA GLU A 147 7.31 24.35 66.02
C GLU A 147 6.18 23.67 65.25
N GLU A 148 4.90 23.96 65.53
CA GLU A 148 3.78 23.42 64.74
C GLU A 148 3.78 23.95 63.30
N LYS A 149 4.12 25.23 63.10
CA LYS A 149 4.33 25.78 61.75
C LYS A 149 5.47 25.10 61.00
N GLN A 150 6.59 24.84 61.68
CA GLN A 150 7.72 24.13 61.08
C GLN A 150 7.34 22.70 60.70
N LYS A 151 6.66 21.95 61.59
CA LYS A 151 6.15 20.59 61.30
C LYS A 151 5.20 20.60 60.09
N ALA A 152 4.24 21.54 60.05
CA ALA A 152 3.33 21.69 58.90
C ALA A 152 4.06 22.08 57.60
N GLU A 153 5.06 22.96 57.65
CA GLU A 153 5.90 23.28 56.49
C GLU A 153 6.73 22.08 56.01
N GLU A 154 7.27 21.27 56.93
CA GLU A 154 7.99 20.05 56.59
C GLU A 154 7.08 18.99 55.95
N GLU A 155 5.85 18.81 56.45
CA GLU A 155 4.84 17.96 55.81
C GLU A 155 4.49 18.46 54.39
N GLN A 156 4.29 19.77 54.20
CA GLN A 156 4.07 20.35 52.87
C GLN A 156 5.28 20.13 51.94
N ARG A 157 6.51 20.24 52.45
CA ARG A 157 7.74 19.95 51.70
C ARG A 157 7.82 18.47 51.31
N GLN A 158 7.49 17.55 52.21
CA GLN A 158 7.45 16.10 51.92
C GLN A 158 6.37 15.73 50.90
N LEU A 159 5.17 16.32 51.00
CA LEU A 159 4.10 16.16 50.01
C LEU A 159 4.55 16.67 48.63
N PHE A 160 5.19 17.84 48.57
CA PHE A 160 5.73 18.39 47.32
C PHE A 160 6.84 17.52 46.73
N LEU A 161 7.76 16.99 47.55
CA LEU A 161 8.81 16.07 47.11
C LEU A 161 8.21 14.77 46.54
N SER A 162 7.27 14.14 47.25
CA SER A 162 6.56 12.94 46.80
C SER A 162 5.79 13.18 45.49
N ALA A 163 5.12 14.33 45.37
CA ALA A 163 4.42 14.73 44.14
C ALA A 163 5.41 14.97 42.98
N LYS A 164 6.54 15.62 43.22
CA LYS A 164 7.61 15.86 42.24
C LYS A 164 8.25 14.55 41.75
N GLU A 165 8.46 13.57 42.64
CA GLU A 165 8.94 12.24 42.25
C GLU A 165 7.92 11.48 41.40
N LYS A 166 6.64 11.46 41.80
CA LYS A 166 5.55 10.85 41.01
C LYS A 166 5.46 11.48 39.62
N MET A 167 5.52 12.80 39.54
CA MET A 167 5.52 13.56 38.29
C MET A 167 6.76 13.25 37.43
N MET A 168 7.94 13.06 38.03
CA MET A 168 9.16 12.69 37.30
C MET A 168 9.09 11.26 36.75
N LYS A 169 8.50 10.31 37.51
CA LYS A 169 8.24 8.94 37.04
C LYS A 169 7.29 8.96 35.85
N LEU A 170 6.11 9.57 36.00
CA LEU A 170 5.11 9.71 34.92
C LEU A 170 5.67 10.36 33.64
N ARG A 171 6.56 11.35 33.75
CA ARG A 171 7.26 11.93 32.58
C ARG A 171 8.17 10.92 31.89
N LYS A 172 9.04 10.24 32.63
CA LYS A 172 9.94 9.21 32.08
C LYS A 172 9.17 8.04 31.48
N ASP A 173 8.10 7.60 32.12
CA ASP A 173 7.23 6.53 31.65
C ASP A 173 6.55 6.93 30.33
N ARG A 174 6.04 8.17 30.23
CA ARG A 174 5.42 8.70 28.99
C ARG A 174 6.44 8.96 27.87
N GLU A 175 7.66 9.40 28.20
CA GLU A 175 8.77 9.52 27.25
C GLU A 175 9.14 8.14 26.67
N MET A 176 9.28 7.12 27.53
CA MET A 176 9.52 5.73 27.13
C MET A 176 8.39 5.13 26.30
N GLU A 177 7.14 5.50 26.59
CA GLU A 177 5.96 5.09 25.83
C GLU A 177 5.93 5.71 24.44
N LEU A 178 6.12 7.04 24.32
CA LEU A 178 6.21 7.75 23.05
C LEU A 178 7.36 7.23 22.17
N LEU A 179 8.52 6.88 22.77
CA LEU A 179 9.63 6.27 22.05
C LEU A 179 9.27 4.88 21.49
N ARG A 180 8.52 4.06 22.25
CA ARG A 180 8.01 2.76 21.78
C ARG A 180 6.93 2.91 20.70
N GLU A 181 6.05 3.90 20.81
CA GLU A 181 5.06 4.22 19.78
C GLU A 181 5.74 4.66 18.47
N ALA A 182 6.75 5.55 18.54
CA ALA A 182 7.54 5.97 17.40
C ALA A 182 8.32 4.82 16.75
N GLN A 183 8.88 3.90 17.54
CA GLN A 183 9.52 2.68 17.04
C GLN A 183 8.52 1.78 16.30
N LYS A 184 7.36 1.47 16.91
CA LYS A 184 6.28 0.68 16.27
C LYS A 184 5.78 1.33 14.97
N HIS A 185 5.61 2.65 14.96
CA HIS A 185 5.17 3.38 13.76
C HIS A 185 6.21 3.30 12.63
N ARG A 186 7.50 3.51 12.95
CA ARG A 186 8.61 3.34 12.00
C ARG A 186 8.70 1.89 11.48
N GLU A 187 8.50 0.90 12.35
CA GLU A 187 8.43 -0.50 11.96
C GLU A 187 7.24 -0.80 11.03
N SER A 188 6.06 -0.23 11.29
CA SER A 188 4.89 -0.36 10.39
C SER A 188 5.24 0.19 9.03
N ILE A 189 5.71 1.44 8.94
CA ILE A 189 6.11 2.08 7.67
C ILE A 189 7.12 1.20 6.91
N MET A 190 8.10 0.59 7.57
CA MET A 190 9.05 -0.32 6.91
C MET A 190 8.39 -1.64 6.42
N LYS A 191 7.44 -2.20 7.17
CA LYS A 191 6.65 -3.38 6.75
C LYS A 191 5.74 -3.02 5.57
N ASP A 192 5.05 -1.88 5.64
CA ASP A 192 4.16 -1.36 4.60
C ASP A 192 4.94 -1.05 3.30
N LEU A 193 6.12 -0.43 3.41
CA LEU A 193 7.03 -0.18 2.28
C LEU A 193 7.56 -1.48 1.64
N THR A 194 7.93 -2.48 2.44
CA THR A 194 8.44 -3.76 1.90
C THR A 194 7.33 -4.59 1.24
N VAL A 195 6.10 -4.55 1.77
CA VAL A 195 4.92 -5.08 1.09
C VAL A 195 4.66 -4.34 -0.23
N ALA A 196 4.70 -3.02 -0.24
CA ALA A 196 4.50 -2.22 -1.46
C ALA A 196 5.57 -2.50 -2.55
N GLN A 197 6.84 -2.62 -2.18
CA GLN A 197 7.92 -3.01 -3.11
C GLN A 197 7.72 -4.43 -3.67
N ARG A 198 7.30 -5.37 -2.82
CA ARG A 198 6.99 -6.74 -3.25
C ARG A 198 5.80 -6.76 -4.19
N GLU A 199 4.69 -6.11 -3.84
CA GLU A 199 3.52 -5.99 -4.71
C GLU A 199 3.87 -5.35 -6.06
N GLN A 200 4.71 -4.31 -6.08
CA GLN A 200 5.09 -3.64 -7.31
C GLN A 200 5.91 -4.56 -8.23
N SER A 201 6.86 -5.33 -7.67
CA SER A 201 7.63 -6.30 -8.46
C SER A 201 6.78 -7.50 -8.91
N GLU A 202 5.86 -8.00 -8.08
CA GLU A 202 4.89 -9.02 -8.49
C GLU A 202 3.92 -8.50 -9.58
N LYS A 203 3.43 -7.26 -9.48
CA LYS A 203 2.59 -6.62 -10.52
C LYS A 203 3.36 -6.47 -11.83
N GLU A 204 4.63 -6.07 -11.78
CA GLU A 204 5.47 -5.98 -12.98
C GLU A 204 5.75 -7.35 -13.59
N GLN A 205 6.06 -8.38 -12.78
CA GLN A 205 6.23 -9.75 -13.26
C GLN A 205 4.95 -10.30 -13.91
N ARG A 206 3.78 -10.10 -13.29
CA ARG A 206 2.48 -10.47 -13.87
C ARG A 206 2.21 -9.74 -15.18
N ALA A 207 2.55 -8.45 -15.28
CA ALA A 207 2.42 -7.68 -16.51
C ALA A 207 3.41 -8.12 -17.61
N ARG A 208 4.64 -8.52 -17.25
CA ARG A 208 5.63 -9.12 -18.17
C ARG A 208 5.14 -10.48 -18.69
N ALA A 209 4.66 -11.36 -17.80
CA ALA A 209 4.12 -12.66 -18.17
C ALA A 209 2.87 -12.56 -19.06
N ALA A 210 1.93 -11.67 -18.75
CA ALA A 210 0.77 -11.40 -19.59
C ALA A 210 1.19 -10.87 -20.98
N ARG A 211 2.18 -9.98 -21.05
CA ARG A 211 2.75 -9.50 -22.33
C ARG A 211 3.41 -10.62 -23.13
N GLN A 212 4.06 -11.59 -22.48
CA GLN A 212 4.61 -12.79 -23.14
C GLN A 212 3.47 -13.65 -23.68
N GLN A 213 2.49 -14.03 -22.86
CA GLN A 213 1.30 -14.80 -23.28
C GLN A 213 0.59 -14.16 -24.50
N THR A 214 0.38 -12.83 -24.51
CA THR A 214 -0.23 -12.15 -25.67
C THR A 214 0.61 -12.16 -26.95
N ARG A 215 1.93 -12.42 -26.87
CA ARG A 215 2.80 -12.65 -28.03
C ARG A 215 2.72 -14.11 -28.45
N ASP A 216 2.86 -15.02 -27.51
CA ASP A 216 2.83 -16.47 -27.72
C ASP A 216 1.49 -16.89 -28.38
N ASP A 217 0.37 -16.35 -27.90
CA ASP A 217 -0.98 -16.51 -28.49
C ASP A 217 -1.07 -15.99 -29.94
N LEU A 218 -0.37 -14.91 -30.25
CA LEU A 218 -0.40 -14.24 -31.55
C LEU A 218 0.52 -14.94 -32.56
N GLU A 219 1.64 -15.50 -32.10
CA GLU A 219 2.53 -16.35 -32.89
C GLU A 219 1.89 -17.72 -33.14
N ALA A 220 1.25 -18.33 -32.14
CA ALA A 220 0.48 -19.57 -32.29
C ALA A 220 -0.66 -19.43 -33.32
N LYS A 221 -1.39 -18.31 -33.32
CA LYS A 221 -2.41 -18.01 -34.34
C LYS A 221 -1.81 -17.89 -35.74
N ARG A 222 -0.70 -17.14 -35.90
CA ARG A 222 0.00 -17.00 -37.18
C ARG A 222 0.47 -18.33 -37.75
N GLU A 223 1.06 -19.19 -36.93
CA GLU A 223 1.55 -20.49 -37.39
C GLU A 223 0.39 -21.47 -37.65
N ALA A 224 -0.72 -21.38 -36.91
CA ALA A 224 -1.95 -22.12 -37.23
C ALA A 224 -2.55 -21.72 -38.58
N ASP A 225 -2.61 -20.42 -38.90
CA ASP A 225 -3.07 -19.91 -40.21
C ASP A 225 -2.14 -20.37 -41.36
N ARG A 226 -0.82 -20.37 -41.11
CA ARG A 226 0.19 -20.87 -42.04
C ARG A 226 -0.01 -22.37 -42.32
N ILE A 227 -0.10 -23.20 -41.27
CA ILE A 227 -0.34 -24.64 -41.37
C ILE A 227 -1.68 -24.92 -42.07
N PHE A 228 -2.73 -24.14 -41.77
CA PHE A 228 -4.02 -24.27 -42.44
C PHE A 228 -3.92 -23.97 -43.94
N THR A 229 -3.34 -22.84 -44.33
CA THR A 229 -3.20 -22.46 -45.75
C THR A 229 -2.29 -23.41 -46.52
N GLU A 230 -1.22 -23.94 -45.91
CA GLU A 230 -0.39 -24.99 -46.50
C GLU A 230 -1.16 -26.31 -46.66
N ARG A 231 -1.94 -26.73 -45.65
CA ARG A 231 -2.79 -27.92 -45.73
C ARG A 231 -3.85 -27.81 -46.82
N GLN A 232 -4.44 -26.63 -47.04
CA GLN A 232 -5.36 -26.40 -48.16
C GLN A 232 -4.63 -26.44 -49.51
N ARG A 233 -3.43 -25.85 -49.63
CA ARG A 233 -2.58 -25.94 -50.83
C ARG A 233 -2.20 -27.38 -51.16
N SER A 234 -1.87 -28.19 -50.14
CA SER A 234 -1.54 -29.61 -50.28
C SER A 234 -2.73 -30.42 -50.80
N LYS A 235 -3.91 -30.29 -50.18
CA LYS A 235 -5.17 -30.88 -50.68
C LYS A 235 -5.45 -30.48 -52.14
N ALA A 236 -5.27 -29.20 -52.47
CA ALA A 236 -5.50 -28.68 -53.82
C ALA A 236 -4.42 -29.09 -54.85
N ARG A 237 -3.27 -29.61 -54.42
CA ARG A 237 -2.29 -30.30 -55.28
C ARG A 237 -2.70 -31.76 -55.49
N GLN A 238 -2.97 -32.49 -54.40
CA GLN A 238 -3.40 -33.88 -54.45
C GLN A 238 -4.61 -34.08 -55.37
N VAL A 239 -5.68 -33.28 -55.21
CA VAL A 239 -6.86 -33.34 -56.09
C VAL A 239 -6.54 -33.05 -57.57
N LYS A 240 -5.50 -32.26 -57.87
CA LYS A 240 -5.04 -32.03 -59.26
C LYS A 240 -4.19 -33.17 -59.79
N GLU A 241 -3.44 -33.85 -58.93
CA GLU A 241 -2.62 -35.02 -59.24
C GLU A 241 -3.49 -36.26 -59.44
N ASP A 242 -4.45 -36.53 -58.54
CA ASP A 242 -5.47 -37.58 -58.69
C ASP A 242 -6.29 -37.39 -59.97
N ARG A 243 -6.66 -36.14 -60.31
CA ARG A 243 -7.35 -35.84 -61.57
C ARG A 243 -6.46 -36.07 -62.79
N ARG A 244 -5.15 -35.87 -62.69
CA ARG A 244 -4.19 -36.16 -63.78
C ARG A 244 -4.04 -37.67 -63.97
N THR A 245 -3.77 -38.43 -62.92
CA THR A 245 -3.61 -39.89 -63.02
C THR A 245 -4.88 -40.56 -63.56
N LEU A 246 -6.07 -40.07 -63.19
CA LEU A 246 -7.33 -40.51 -63.80
C LEU A 246 -7.46 -40.10 -65.29
N GLN A 247 -6.99 -38.91 -65.69
CA GLN A 247 -6.98 -38.50 -67.10
C GLN A 247 -6.01 -39.35 -67.93
N ASP A 248 -4.80 -39.61 -67.41
CA ASP A 248 -3.76 -40.39 -68.06
C ASP A 248 -4.16 -41.87 -68.17
N PHE A 249 -4.77 -42.45 -67.13
CA PHE A 249 -5.33 -43.80 -67.15
C PHE A 249 -6.45 -43.95 -68.19
N ASN A 250 -7.38 -42.99 -68.26
CA ASN A 250 -8.43 -43.00 -69.26
C ASN A 250 -7.87 -42.83 -70.69
N ALA A 251 -6.85 -42.00 -70.88
CA ALA A 251 -6.16 -41.87 -72.16
C ALA A 251 -5.47 -43.17 -72.59
N ALA A 252 -4.78 -43.85 -71.66
CA ALA A 252 -4.15 -45.15 -71.89
C ALA A 252 -5.18 -46.23 -72.28
N LEU A 253 -6.30 -46.34 -71.55
CA LEU A 253 -7.39 -47.27 -71.90
C LEU A 253 -8.01 -46.98 -73.28
N MET A 254 -8.12 -45.70 -73.67
CA MET A 254 -8.64 -45.33 -74.98
C MET A 254 -7.63 -45.64 -76.10
N ALA A 255 -6.33 -45.45 -75.86
CA ALA A 255 -5.27 -45.87 -76.78
C ALA A 255 -5.21 -47.39 -76.94
N GLU A 256 -5.29 -48.16 -75.86
CA GLU A 256 -5.31 -49.63 -75.87
C GLU A 256 -6.53 -50.17 -76.64
N ARG A 257 -7.73 -49.61 -76.38
CA ARG A 257 -8.96 -49.94 -77.11
C ARG A 257 -8.88 -49.53 -78.58
N GLY A 258 -8.16 -48.46 -78.92
CA GLY A 258 -7.84 -48.06 -80.28
C GLY A 258 -6.97 -49.10 -80.98
N ALA A 259 -5.83 -49.44 -80.39
CA ALA A 259 -4.88 -50.43 -80.92
C ALA A 259 -5.54 -51.80 -81.16
N LYS A 260 -6.36 -52.28 -80.22
CA LYS A 260 -7.13 -53.53 -80.37
C LYS A 260 -8.12 -53.48 -81.54
N ARG A 261 -8.80 -52.35 -81.76
CA ARG A 261 -9.69 -52.15 -82.93
C ARG A 261 -8.91 -52.09 -84.25
N GLU A 262 -7.68 -51.57 -84.24
CA GLU A 262 -6.82 -51.57 -85.42
C GLU A 262 -6.22 -52.95 -85.73
N GLN A 263 -5.93 -53.77 -84.71
CA GLN A 263 -5.52 -55.16 -84.88
C GLN A 263 -6.65 -55.97 -85.53
N LEU A 264 -7.86 -55.93 -84.97
CA LEU A 264 -9.04 -56.59 -85.55
C LEU A 264 -9.29 -56.16 -87.01
N ARG A 265 -9.20 -54.85 -87.32
CA ARG A 265 -9.32 -54.35 -88.71
C ARG A 265 -8.21 -54.79 -89.66
N LYS A 266 -7.03 -55.17 -89.16
CA LYS A 266 -5.96 -55.77 -89.97
C LYS A 266 -6.27 -57.25 -90.19
N GLU A 267 -6.69 -57.96 -89.16
CA GLU A 267 -7.10 -59.37 -89.23
C GLU A 267 -8.30 -59.58 -90.17
N GLU A 268 -9.34 -58.75 -90.08
CA GLU A 268 -10.48 -58.69 -91.01
C GLU A 268 -10.00 -58.62 -92.46
N ARG A 269 -9.10 -57.67 -92.78
CA ARG A 269 -8.54 -57.48 -94.13
C ARG A 269 -7.67 -58.63 -94.61
N GLU A 270 -6.91 -59.27 -93.72
CA GLU A 270 -6.13 -60.47 -94.08
C GLU A 270 -7.03 -61.69 -94.30
N LEU A 271 -8.16 -61.79 -93.59
CA LEU A 271 -9.19 -62.80 -93.85
C LEU A 271 -9.91 -62.53 -95.18
N GLU A 272 -10.29 -61.28 -95.47
CA GLU A 272 -10.86 -60.87 -96.77
C GLU A 272 -9.94 -61.25 -97.94
N LYS A 273 -8.63 -60.96 -97.84
CA LYS A 273 -7.63 -61.37 -98.84
C LYS A 273 -7.54 -62.88 -99.02
N ARG A 274 -7.50 -63.65 -97.92
CA ARG A 274 -7.43 -65.12 -97.95
C ARG A 274 -8.68 -65.72 -98.59
N ASN A 275 -9.85 -65.20 -98.22
CA ASN A 275 -11.13 -65.60 -98.79
C ASN A 275 -11.21 -65.26 -100.28
N ALA A 276 -10.80 -64.06 -100.70
CA ALA A 276 -10.73 -63.68 -102.11
C ALA A 276 -9.77 -64.56 -102.93
N ALA A 277 -8.61 -64.93 -102.36
CA ALA A 277 -7.67 -65.87 -102.99
C ALA A 277 -8.24 -67.28 -103.13
N LEU A 278 -8.97 -67.76 -102.11
CA LEU A 278 -9.66 -69.06 -102.12
C LEU A 278 -10.80 -69.08 -103.15
N MET A 279 -11.66 -68.05 -103.18
CA MET A 279 -12.70 -67.89 -104.21
C MET A 279 -12.10 -67.86 -105.63
N ALA A 280 -10.93 -67.25 -105.80
CA ALA A 280 -10.22 -67.25 -107.07
C ALA A 280 -9.63 -68.64 -107.44
N GLU A 281 -9.28 -69.48 -106.46
CA GLU A 281 -8.96 -70.90 -106.71
C GLU A 281 -10.18 -71.72 -107.07
N GLU A 282 -11.30 -71.57 -106.34
CA GLU A 282 -12.53 -72.29 -106.62
C GLU A 282 -13.09 -71.93 -108.00
N ALA A 283 -13.05 -70.64 -108.39
CA ALA A 283 -13.38 -70.19 -109.73
C ALA A 283 -12.46 -70.83 -110.80
N ARG A 284 -11.14 -70.94 -110.54
CA ARG A 284 -10.21 -71.65 -111.44
C ARG A 284 -10.57 -73.13 -111.57
N ARG A 285 -10.87 -73.83 -110.47
CA ARG A 285 -11.25 -75.25 -110.46
C ARG A 285 -12.58 -75.49 -111.17
N PHE A 286 -13.59 -74.67 -110.89
CA PHE A 286 -14.89 -74.72 -111.57
C PHE A 286 -14.76 -74.47 -113.07
N HIS A 287 -13.94 -73.49 -113.49
CA HIS A 287 -13.68 -73.22 -114.89
C HIS A 287 -12.97 -74.40 -115.60
N GLN A 288 -11.98 -75.02 -114.95
CA GLN A 288 -11.32 -76.23 -115.48
C GLN A 288 -12.31 -77.39 -115.63
N TYR A 289 -13.17 -77.62 -114.63
CA TYR A 289 -14.19 -78.67 -114.68
C TYR A 289 -15.25 -78.41 -115.75
N SER A 290 -15.74 -77.17 -115.89
CA SER A 290 -16.72 -76.82 -116.93
C SER A 290 -16.13 -77.00 -118.34
N GLN A 291 -14.85 -76.69 -118.56
CA GLN A 291 -14.15 -77.03 -119.80
C GLN A 291 -14.12 -78.54 -120.07
N GLN A 292 -13.85 -79.38 -119.06
CA GLN A 292 -13.84 -80.85 -119.22
C GLN A 292 -15.22 -81.38 -119.62
N VAL A 293 -16.28 -80.92 -118.95
CA VAL A 293 -17.67 -81.30 -119.27
C VAL A 293 -18.07 -80.83 -120.68
N ILE A 294 -17.66 -79.62 -121.08
CA ILE A 294 -17.88 -79.07 -122.44
C ILE A 294 -17.17 -79.91 -123.51
N ARG A 295 -15.92 -80.35 -123.26
CA ARG A 295 -15.15 -81.21 -124.19
C ARG A 295 -15.82 -82.59 -124.32
N ALA A 296 -16.11 -83.26 -123.20
CA ALA A 296 -16.78 -84.56 -123.21
C ALA A 296 -18.18 -84.52 -123.86
N ALA A 297 -18.92 -83.41 -123.73
CA ALA A 297 -20.18 -83.20 -124.42
C ALA A 297 -20.00 -83.02 -125.95
N ALA A 298 -18.94 -82.33 -126.38
CA ALA A 298 -18.60 -82.16 -127.79
C ALA A 298 -18.12 -83.48 -128.44
N GLU A 299 -17.25 -84.22 -127.74
CA GLU A 299 -16.80 -85.56 -128.12
C GLU A 299 -17.98 -86.54 -128.25
N GLY A 300 -18.94 -86.47 -127.32
CA GLY A 300 -20.21 -87.20 -127.37
C GLY A 300 -21.26 -86.64 -128.33
N GLN A 301 -20.91 -85.69 -129.21
CA GLN A 301 -21.78 -85.05 -130.22
C GLN A 301 -23.07 -84.41 -129.67
N ARG A 302 -23.08 -83.97 -128.41
CA ARG A 302 -24.23 -83.33 -127.75
C ARG A 302 -24.21 -81.81 -127.95
N SER A 303 -25.36 -81.16 -127.81
CA SER A 303 -25.46 -79.70 -127.99
C SER A 303 -24.65 -78.94 -126.91
N VAL A 304 -23.54 -78.33 -127.33
CA VAL A 304 -22.58 -77.65 -126.45
C VAL A 304 -23.03 -76.22 -126.10
N ILE A 305 -23.86 -75.59 -126.94
CA ILE A 305 -24.23 -74.17 -126.82
C ILE A 305 -24.85 -73.81 -125.45
N PRO A 306 -25.79 -74.59 -124.87
CA PRO A 306 -26.33 -74.31 -123.53
C PRO A 306 -25.27 -74.35 -122.43
N LEU A 307 -24.31 -75.29 -122.50
CA LEU A 307 -23.22 -75.41 -121.53
C LEU A 307 -22.22 -74.26 -121.65
N CYS A 308 -21.86 -73.89 -122.88
CA CYS A 308 -21.04 -72.71 -123.15
C CYS A 308 -21.71 -71.40 -122.71
N LYS A 309 -23.04 -71.31 -122.78
CA LYS A 309 -23.80 -70.16 -122.25
C LYS A 309 -23.73 -70.13 -120.71
N ALA A 310 -24.11 -71.22 -120.05
CA ALA A 310 -24.10 -71.33 -118.59
C ALA A 310 -22.69 -71.10 -117.99
N ALA A 311 -21.63 -71.63 -118.61
CA ALA A 311 -20.25 -71.44 -118.15
C ALA A 311 -19.74 -70.00 -118.31
N ARG A 312 -20.31 -69.21 -119.23
CA ARG A 312 -20.03 -67.77 -119.37
C ARG A 312 -20.82 -66.95 -118.36
N GLU A 313 -22.11 -67.25 -118.19
CA GLU A 313 -22.99 -66.56 -117.24
C GLU A 313 -22.52 -66.79 -115.79
N ALA A 314 -22.06 -68.00 -115.45
CA ALA A 314 -21.41 -68.31 -114.17
C ALA A 314 -20.05 -67.60 -113.95
N SER A 315 -19.45 -67.00 -114.98
CA SER A 315 -18.24 -66.18 -114.90
C SER A 315 -18.54 -64.67 -114.99
N GLY A 316 -19.82 -64.28 -115.13
CA GLY A 316 -20.28 -62.90 -115.19
C GLY A 316 -20.29 -62.25 -113.82
N CYS A 317 -19.12 -61.82 -113.34
CA CYS A 317 -18.99 -61.04 -112.11
C CYS A 317 -19.44 -59.59 -112.34
N ASP A 318 -20.75 -59.38 -112.45
CA ASP A 318 -21.34 -58.04 -112.42
C ASP A 318 -21.05 -57.39 -111.05
N PRO A 319 -20.59 -56.12 -110.99
CA PRO A 319 -20.44 -55.38 -109.73
C PRO A 319 -21.75 -55.20 -108.93
N VAL A 320 -22.90 -55.58 -109.52
CA VAL A 320 -24.23 -55.57 -108.92
C VAL A 320 -24.57 -56.90 -108.22
N CYS A 321 -23.65 -57.88 -108.20
CA CYS A 321 -23.54 -58.86 -107.11
C CYS A 321 -23.07 -58.19 -105.80
N GLY A 322 -23.74 -57.09 -105.42
CA GLY A 322 -23.40 -56.17 -104.35
C GLY A 322 -23.68 -56.75 -102.97
N GLY A 323 -22.87 -57.74 -102.59
CA GLY A 323 -23.04 -58.54 -101.38
C GLY A 323 -24.26 -59.47 -101.44
N VAL A 324 -24.48 -60.18 -100.34
CA VAL A 324 -25.79 -60.81 -100.09
C VAL A 324 -26.80 -59.68 -99.92
N ARG A 325 -27.65 -59.42 -100.93
CA ARG A 325 -28.88 -58.65 -100.70
C ARG A 325 -29.60 -59.36 -99.56
N ALA A 326 -29.71 -58.70 -98.41
CA ALA A 326 -30.26 -59.28 -97.19
C ALA A 326 -31.78 -59.50 -97.32
N VAL A 327 -32.13 -60.52 -98.10
CA VAL A 327 -33.43 -61.16 -98.12
C VAL A 327 -33.52 -61.89 -96.79
N TYR A 328 -33.99 -61.17 -95.76
CA TYR A 328 -34.42 -61.77 -94.51
C TYR A 328 -35.61 -62.68 -94.86
N LEU A 329 -35.31 -63.96 -95.08
CA LEU A 329 -36.31 -65.01 -95.23
C LEU A 329 -36.96 -65.22 -93.87
N VAL A 330 -38.28 -65.42 -93.85
CA VAL A 330 -38.94 -65.92 -92.64
C VAL A 330 -38.39 -67.33 -92.35
N GLN A 331 -38.24 -67.71 -91.07
CA GLN A 331 -37.72 -69.03 -90.67
C GLN A 331 -38.70 -70.20 -90.91
N ASP A 332 -39.72 -69.98 -91.74
CA ASP A 332 -40.71 -70.99 -92.11
C ASP A 332 -40.33 -71.71 -93.42
N GLN A 333 -41.05 -72.79 -93.72
CA GLN A 333 -40.82 -73.61 -94.91
C GLN A 333 -41.27 -72.94 -96.22
N THR A 334 -41.96 -71.80 -96.13
CA THR A 334 -42.50 -71.06 -97.29
C THR A 334 -41.45 -70.21 -97.99
N GLY A 335 -40.30 -69.93 -97.35
CA GLY A 335 -39.20 -69.19 -97.98
C GLY A 335 -39.56 -67.77 -98.43
N ALA A 336 -40.57 -67.17 -97.79
CA ALA A 336 -41.03 -65.83 -98.14
C ALA A 336 -40.02 -64.76 -97.70
N GLN A 337 -39.78 -63.75 -98.54
CA GLN A 337 -39.04 -62.55 -98.13
C GLN A 337 -39.88 -61.77 -97.11
N MET A 338 -39.33 -61.53 -95.92
CA MET A 338 -39.97 -60.70 -94.90
C MET A 338 -40.24 -59.28 -95.47
N PRO A 339 -41.46 -58.74 -95.35
CA PRO A 339 -41.81 -57.45 -95.95
C PRO A 339 -40.91 -56.31 -95.48
N GLN A 340 -40.37 -55.53 -96.41
CA GLN A 340 -39.64 -54.30 -96.09
C GLN A 340 -40.64 -53.20 -95.71
N TYR A 341 -41.03 -53.15 -94.44
CA TYR A 341 -41.85 -52.08 -93.86
C TYR A 341 -41.08 -50.75 -93.83
N VAL A 342 -41.03 -50.09 -94.99
CA VAL A 342 -40.39 -48.79 -95.22
C VAL A 342 -41.45 -47.85 -95.80
N SER A 343 -42.46 -47.52 -94.99
CA SER A 343 -43.41 -46.45 -95.32
C SER A 343 -42.77 -45.08 -95.08
N GLU A 344 -43.30 -44.04 -95.74
CA GLU A 344 -42.85 -42.66 -95.53
C GLU A 344 -42.94 -42.27 -94.05
N VAL A 345 -44.05 -42.59 -93.37
CA VAL A 345 -44.23 -42.38 -91.93
C VAL A 345 -43.13 -43.06 -91.09
N THR A 346 -42.73 -44.29 -91.42
CA THR A 346 -41.63 -44.96 -90.70
C THR A 346 -40.26 -44.34 -91.01
N GLN A 347 -40.04 -43.82 -92.22
CA GLN A 347 -38.83 -43.04 -92.53
C GLN A 347 -38.83 -41.69 -91.82
N GLU A 348 -39.97 -41.02 -91.68
CA GLU A 348 -40.10 -39.74 -90.98
C GLU A 348 -39.93 -39.92 -89.47
N MET A 349 -40.57 -40.92 -88.86
CA MET A 349 -40.29 -41.28 -87.45
C MET A 349 -38.83 -41.66 -87.23
N LYS A 350 -38.17 -42.28 -88.23
CA LYS A 350 -36.73 -42.53 -88.18
C LYS A 350 -35.93 -41.23 -88.26
N LYS A 351 -36.20 -40.33 -89.22
CA LYS A 351 -35.56 -39.00 -89.35
C LYS A 351 -35.73 -38.16 -88.09
N LEU A 352 -36.92 -38.14 -87.49
CA LEU A 352 -37.23 -37.41 -86.25
C LEU A 352 -36.48 -37.94 -85.00
N ASN A 353 -36.07 -39.21 -85.01
CA ASN A 353 -35.31 -39.83 -83.92
C ASN A 353 -33.82 -40.05 -84.23
N GLN A 354 -33.43 -39.88 -85.49
CA GLN A 354 -32.04 -39.91 -85.93
C GLN A 354 -31.38 -38.58 -85.54
N ALA A 355 -30.60 -38.59 -84.47
CA ALA A 355 -29.87 -37.42 -83.98
C ALA A 355 -28.79 -36.99 -84.99
N VAL A 356 -29.15 -36.11 -85.94
CA VAL A 356 -28.23 -35.42 -86.86
C VAL A 356 -27.24 -34.54 -86.09
N ASP A 357 -27.70 -33.97 -84.97
CA ASP A 357 -26.86 -33.31 -83.96
C ASP A 357 -26.95 -34.01 -82.61
N ILE A 358 -25.78 -34.27 -82.00
CA ILE A 358 -25.63 -34.84 -80.67
C ILE A 358 -26.12 -33.87 -79.58
N GLY A 359 -26.02 -32.55 -79.80
CA GLY A 359 -26.55 -31.52 -78.89
C GLY A 359 -28.07 -31.58 -78.78
N ALA A 360 -28.78 -31.63 -79.91
CA ALA A 360 -30.23 -31.84 -79.96
C ALA A 360 -30.65 -33.17 -79.32
N GLY A 361 -29.91 -34.25 -79.57
CA GLY A 361 -30.14 -35.56 -78.93
C GLY A 361 -30.02 -35.52 -77.41
N LYS A 362 -28.96 -34.89 -76.87
CA LYS A 362 -28.76 -34.69 -75.43
C LYS A 362 -29.91 -33.91 -74.78
N LYS A 363 -30.34 -32.81 -75.39
CA LYS A 363 -31.45 -31.98 -74.90
C LYS A 363 -32.77 -32.75 -74.84
N ARG A 364 -33.08 -33.58 -75.86
CA ARG A 364 -34.27 -34.47 -75.85
C ARG A 364 -34.24 -35.51 -74.73
N LEU A 365 -33.05 -35.91 -74.27
CA LEU A 365 -32.84 -36.87 -73.18
C LEU A 365 -32.67 -36.19 -71.80
N GLY A 366 -32.96 -34.89 -71.68
CA GLY A 366 -32.91 -34.15 -70.41
C GLY A 366 -31.52 -33.68 -69.97
N PHE A 367 -30.48 -33.87 -70.77
CA PHE A 367 -29.13 -33.35 -70.47
C PHE A 367 -29.05 -31.87 -70.93
N SER A 368 -29.05 -30.96 -69.97
CA SER A 368 -29.09 -29.49 -70.17
C SER A 368 -27.79 -28.76 -69.80
N TRP A 369 -26.67 -29.49 -69.80
CA TRP A 369 -25.33 -29.06 -69.38
C TRP A 369 -24.24 -29.47 -70.39
#